data_AF-A0A1Q7B6R2-F1
#
_entry.id   AF-A0A1Q7B6R2-F1
#
_cell.length_a   1.000
_cell.length_b   1.000
_cell.length_c   1.000
_cell.angle_alpha   90.00
_cell.angle_beta   90.00
_cell.angle_gamma   90.00
#
_symmetry.space_group_name_H-M   'P 1'
#
loop_
_entity.id
_entity.type
_entity.pdbx_description
1 polymer ?
#
loop_
_entity_poly.entity_id
_entity_poly.type
_entity_poly.pdbx_seq_one_letter_code
_entity_poly.pdbx_strand_id
1 'polypeptide(L)' 'MPTSKECRQHAEECLRLAKETTQIYARQALLELAAEFREIAQELERRSPHSTGAKRRRAHNNFAPPRRRRAC' A
#
# COMPACT_ATOMS: atom_id res chain seq x y z
N MET A 1 4.76 -13.16 -7.58
CA MET A 1 5.39 -11.92 -7.09
C MET A 1 5.10 -11.83 -5.60
N PRO A 2 6.12 -11.69 -4.74
CA PRO A 2 5.90 -11.55 -3.30
C PRO A 2 5.00 -10.35 -3.03
N THR A 3 4.17 -10.46 -2.01
CA THR A 3 3.31 -9.37 -1.55
C THR A 3 4.13 -8.37 -0.74
N SER A 4 3.67 -7.12 -0.65
CA SER A 4 4.34 -6.11 0.19
C SER A 4 4.54 -6.58 1.64
N LYS A 5 3.58 -7.34 2.17
CA LYS A 5 3.64 -7.92 3.51
C LYS A 5 4.78 -8.93 3.67
N GLU A 6 4.98 -9.81 2.69
CA GLU A 6 6.07 -10.78 2.68
C GLU A 6 7.43 -10.07 2.58
N CYS A 7 7.54 -9.02 1.73
CA CYS A 7 8.75 -8.21 1.66
C CYS A 7 9.10 -7.55 3.01
N ARG A 8 8.11 -7.05 3.75
CA ARG A 8 8.35 -6.50 5.11
C ARG A 8 8.82 -7.58 6.09
N GLN A 9 8.22 -8.76 6.05
CA GLN A 9 8.62 -9.88 6.91
C GLN A 9 10.06 -10.30 6.63
N HIS A 10 10.46 -10.39 5.35
CA HIS A 10 11.84 -10.69 4.97
C HIS A 10 12.83 -9.61 5.44
N ALA A 11 12.45 -8.32 5.37
CA ALA A 11 13.29 -7.25 5.91
C ALA A 11 13.49 -7.39 7.43
N GLU A 12 12.44 -7.72 8.18
CA GLU A 12 12.52 -7.93 9.63
C GLU A 12 13.39 -9.13 10.00
N GLU A 13 13.30 -10.22 9.24
CA GLU A 13 14.12 -11.41 9.43
C GLU A 13 15.61 -11.12 9.15
N CYS A 14 15.90 -10.39 8.08
CA CYS A 14 17.26 -9.94 7.77
C CYS A 14 17.83 -9.06 8.90
N LEU A 15 17.02 -8.17 9.50
CA LEU A 15 17.44 -7.37 10.65
C LEU A 15 17.67 -8.20 11.91
N ARG A 16 16.89 -9.26 12.14
CA ARG A 16 17.11 -10.19 13.25
C ARG A 16 18.44 -10.92 13.08
N LEU A 17 18.67 -11.49 11.90
CA LEU A 17 19.93 -12.18 11.57
C LEU A 17 21.14 -11.23 11.64
N ALA A 18 20.99 -9.97 11.23
CA ALA A 18 22.04 -8.97 11.33
C ALA A 18 22.44 -8.63 12.78
N LYS A 19 21.52 -8.82 13.74
CA LYS A 19 21.80 -8.64 15.18
C LYS A 19 22.49 -9.87 15.79
N GLU A 20 22.17 -11.06 15.29
CA GLU A 20 22.70 -12.33 15.78
C GLU A 20 24.10 -12.65 15.21
N THR A 21 24.39 -12.18 14.00
CA THR A 21 25.67 -12.47 13.35
C THR A 21 26.83 -11.66 13.93
N THR A 22 27.96 -12.34 14.14
CA THR A 22 29.23 -11.73 14.56
C THR A 22 30.12 -11.36 13.38
N GLN A 23 29.76 -11.79 12.17
CA GLN A 23 30.52 -11.52 10.95
C GLN A 23 30.15 -10.16 10.38
N ILE A 24 31.11 -9.23 10.36
CA ILE A 24 30.90 -7.83 9.95
C ILE A 24 30.35 -7.74 8.52
N TYR A 25 30.93 -8.49 7.57
CA TYR A 25 30.48 -8.48 6.18
C TYR A 25 29.08 -9.08 6.01
N ALA A 26 28.77 -10.17 6.72
CA ALA A 26 27.43 -10.76 6.69
C ALA A 26 26.39 -9.80 7.30
N ARG A 27 26.74 -9.10 8.38
CA ARG A 27 25.89 -8.08 8.99
C ARG A 27 25.57 -6.96 8.01
N GLN A 28 26.58 -6.46 7.31
CA GLN A 28 26.40 -5.39 6.32
C GLN A 28 25.49 -5.85 5.17
N ALA A 29 25.75 -7.04 4.61
CA ALA A 29 24.93 -7.60 3.53
C ALA A 29 23.46 -7.80 3.97
N LEU A 30 23.22 -8.25 5.21
CA LEU A 30 21.87 -8.39 5.75
C LEU A 30 21.15 -7.05 5.95
N LEU A 31 21.89 -5.99 6.31
CA LEU A 31 21.34 -4.64 6.43
C LEU A 31 20.95 -4.06 5.07
N GLU A 32 21.80 -4.25 4.06
CA GLU A 32 21.52 -3.84 2.68
C GLU A 32 20.30 -4.59 2.12
N LEU A 33 20.26 -5.91 2.30
CA LEU A 33 19.14 -6.74 1.86
C LEU A 33 17.83 -6.34 2.56
N ALA A 34 17.87 -6.01 3.85
CA ALA A 34 16.70 -5.50 4.57
C ALA A 34 16.21 -4.16 4.03
N ALA A 35 17.12 -3.28 3.57
CA ALA A 35 16.76 -2.01 2.94
C ALA A 35 16.08 -2.24 1.59
N GLU A 36 16.64 -3.10 0.75
CA GLU A 36 16.05 -3.47 -0.56
C GLU A 36 14.63 -4.03 -0.40
N PHE A 37 14.42 -4.95 0.54
CA PHE A 37 13.10 -5.51 0.81
C PHE A 37 12.08 -4.44 1.24
N ARG A 38 12.49 -3.43 2.01
CA ARG A 38 11.63 -2.31 2.39
C ARG A 38 11.26 -1.44 1.20
N GLU A 39 12.22 -1.16 0.32
CA GLU A 39 11.97 -0.40 -0.91
C GLU A 39 11.00 -1.14 -1.83
N ILE A 40 11.20 -2.44 -2.03
CA ILE A 40 10.28 -3.28 -2.81
C ILE A 40 8.89 -3.29 -2.17
N ALA A 41 8.78 -3.41 -0.84
CA ALA A 41 7.50 -3.38 -0.15
C ALA A 41 6.76 -2.05 -0.36
N GLN A 42 7.47 -0.93 -0.30
CA GLN A 42 6.91 0.41 -0.54
C GLN A 42 6.48 0.58 -1.99
N GLU A 43 7.29 0.11 -2.94
CA GLU A 43 6.97 0.17 -4.35
C GLU A 43 5.73 -0.68 -4.69
N LEU A 44 5.60 -1.86 -4.07
CA LEU A 44 4.42 -2.70 -4.19
C LEU A 44 3.16 -2.04 -3.59
N GLU A 45 3.28 -1.29 -2.50
CA GLU A 45 2.16 -0.51 -1.93
C GLU A 45 1.76 0.65 -2.84
N ARG A 46 2.73 1.35 -3.43
CA ARG A 46 2.48 2.44 -4.38
C ARG A 46 1.84 1.94 -5.67
N ARG A 47 2.30 0.78 -6.16
CA ARG A 47 1.77 0.12 -7.37
C ARG A 47 0.45 -0.55 -7.16
N SER A 48 0.09 -0.92 -5.93
CA SER A 48 -1.25 -1.38 -5.59
C SER A 48 -2.16 -0.16 -5.64
N PRO A 49 -2.92 0.06 -6.73
CA PRO A 49 -3.91 1.10 -6.70
C PRO A 49 -4.89 0.63 -5.64
N HIS A 50 -5.17 1.47 -4.66
CA HIS A 50 -6.36 1.33 -3.86
C HIS A 50 -7.57 1.31 -4.81
N SER A 51 -7.95 0.13 -5.28
CA SER A 51 -9.27 -0.20 -5.85
C SER A 51 -10.33 -0.24 -4.75
N THR A 52 -10.15 0.57 -3.71
CA THR A 52 -11.09 0.90 -2.65
C THR A 52 -11.34 2.42 -2.68
N GLY A 53 -11.54 2.95 -3.88
CA GLY A 53 -11.64 4.39 -4.12
C GLY A 53 -12.77 4.84 -5.05
N ALA A 54 -13.77 4.00 -5.36
CA ALA A 54 -14.98 4.44 -6.09
C ALA A 54 -16.26 4.31 -5.26
N LYS A 55 -16.14 4.43 -3.93
CA LYS A 55 -17.24 4.91 -3.07
C LYS A 55 -17.32 6.44 -3.17
N ARG A 56 -17.42 6.97 -4.39
CA ARG A 56 -17.98 8.32 -4.64
C ARG A 56 -19.50 8.13 -4.54
N ARG A 57 -20.06 8.19 -3.33
CA ARG A 57 -20.82 9.36 -2.89
C ARG A 57 -21.70 9.86 -4.05
N ARG A 58 -22.95 9.37 -4.11
CA ARG A 58 -24.08 10.18 -3.62
C ARG A 58 -24.08 11.59 -4.23
N ALA A 59 -24.20 11.68 -5.55
CA ALA A 59 -24.40 12.97 -6.24
C ALA A 59 -25.15 12.82 -7.58
N HIS A 60 -25.93 11.75 -7.78
CA HIS A 60 -27.02 11.82 -8.76
C HIS A 60 -28.28 12.20 -7.97
N ASN A 61 -28.35 13.49 -7.64
CA ASN A 61 -29.52 14.11 -7.06
C ASN A 61 -30.72 13.76 -7.92
N ASN A 62 -31.70 13.11 -7.28
CA ASN A 62 -33.09 13.07 -7.67
C ASN A 62 -33.63 14.50 -7.80
N PHE A 63 -33.26 15.23 -8.86
CA PHE A 63 -33.83 16.52 -9.20
C PHE A 63 -35.07 16.32 -10.07
N ALA A 64 -36.06 15.67 -9.48
CA ALA A 64 -37.47 15.80 -9.85
C ALA A 64 -38.23 15.86 -8.52
N PRO A 65 -39.07 16.88 -8.29
CA PRO A 65 -40.43 16.79 -8.82
C PRO A 65 -41.00 18.22 -9.18
N PRO A 66 -42.32 18.46 -9.28
CA PRO A 66 -42.96 18.60 -10.58
C PRO A 66 -43.87 19.86 -10.72
N ARG A 67 -44.59 19.93 -11.85
CA ARG A 67 -45.83 20.71 -12.10
C ARG A 67 -45.72 22.23 -12.30
N ARG A 68 -45.58 22.62 -13.57
CA ARG A 68 -46.19 23.87 -14.06
C ARG A 68 -47.72 23.67 -14.15
N ARG A 69 -48.44 24.27 -13.21
CA ARG A 69 -49.82 24.75 -13.44
C ARG A 69 -49.80 26.26 -13.22
N ARG A 70 -50.12 27.03 -14.24
CA ARG A 70 -50.80 28.32 -14.09
C ARG A 70 -51.61 28.56 -15.37
N ALA A 71 -52.92 28.60 -15.18
CA ALA A 71 -53.87 29.20 -16.08
C ALA A 71 -53.76 30.73 -15.95
N CYS A 72 -53.87 31.42 -17.08
CA CYS A 72 -54.59 32.67 -17.32
C CYS A 72 -54.54 32.91 -18.83
#